data_AF-A0ABD0QSN0-F1
#
_entry.id   AF-A0ABD0QSN0-F1
#
_cell.length_a   1.000
_cell.length_b   1.000
_cell.length_c   1.000
_cell.angle_alpha   90.00
_cell.angle_beta   90.00
_cell.angle_gamma   90.00
#
_symmetry.space_group_name_H-M   'P 1'
#
loop_
_entity.id
_entity.type
_entity.pdbx_description
1 polymer ?
#
loop_
_entity_poly.entity_id
_entity_poly.type
_entity_poly.pdbx_seq_one_letter_code
_entity_poly.pdbx_strand_id
1 'polypeptide(L)'
;IIINTTHLEQSCHYLEEFISNITNVPPDTINATKLYGTSTFKDARHAAEEEIYTNLNQKIDQFLQLADYDWTAAQGGGQASDYLSDLIAFLCSTFAV
;
A
#
# COMPACT_ATOMS: atom_id res chain seq x y z
N ILE A 1 -2.85 0.75 -7.82
CA ILE A 1 -4.17 0.35 -7.28
C ILE A 1 -4.70 1.39 -6.29
N ILE A 2 -3.96 1.70 -5.21
CA ILE A 2 -4.35 2.69 -4.17
C ILE A 2 -4.79 4.05 -4.74
N ILE A 3 -4.01 4.61 -5.67
CA ILE A 3 -4.35 5.90 -6.32
C ILE A 3 -5.70 5.80 -7.06
N ASN A 4 -5.87 4.76 -7.87
CA ASN A 4 -7.09 4.54 -8.64
C ASN A 4 -8.31 4.32 -7.74
N THR A 5 -8.18 3.52 -6.67
CA THR A 5 -9.29 3.29 -5.73
C THR A 5 -9.65 4.57 -4.97
N THR A 6 -8.68 5.44 -4.68
CA THR A 6 -8.94 6.76 -4.10
C THR A 6 -9.72 7.67 -5.07
N HIS A 7 -9.35 7.70 -6.34
CA HIS A 7 -10.11 8.45 -7.35
C HIS A 7 -11.51 7.89 -7.59
N LEU A 8 -11.65 6.55 -7.58
CA LEU A 8 -12.95 5.89 -7.72
C LEU A 8 -13.85 6.15 -6.51
N GLU A 9 -13.29 6.14 -5.30
CA GLU A 9 -13.99 6.51 -4.07
C GLU A 9 -14.54 7.94 -4.16
N GLN A 10 -13.73 8.90 -4.63
CA GLN A 10 -14.19 10.27 -4.87
C GLN A 10 -15.24 10.34 -5.98
N SER A 11 -15.11 9.52 -7.01
CA SER A 11 -16.06 9.47 -8.13
C SER A 11 -17.43 8.93 -7.74
N CYS A 12 -17.50 8.05 -6.73
CA CYS A 12 -18.77 7.56 -6.20
C CYS A 12 -19.67 8.70 -5.73
N HIS A 13 -19.11 9.76 -5.14
CA HIS A 13 -19.91 10.91 -4.70
C HIS A 13 -20.68 11.57 -5.86
N TYR A 14 -20.01 11.80 -6.99
CA TYR A 14 -20.66 12.38 -8.18
C TYR A 14 -21.71 11.45 -8.77
N LEU A 15 -21.49 10.13 -8.69
CA LEU A 15 -22.45 9.15 -9.16
C LEU A 15 -23.70 9.10 -8.27
N GLU A 16 -23.54 9.20 -6.95
CA GLU A 16 -24.65 9.31 -5.99
C GLU A 16 -25.51 10.54 -6.26
N GLU A 17 -24.88 11.69 -6.49
CA GLU A 17 -25.55 12.94 -6.85
C GLU A 17 -26.32 12.81 -8.17
N PHE A 18 -25.70 12.22 -9.18
CA PHE A 18 -26.32 11.98 -10.48
C PHE A 18 -27.56 11.07 -10.36
N ILE A 19 -27.47 9.97 -9.60
CA ILE A 19 -28.60 9.06 -9.39
C ILE A 19 -29.73 9.76 -8.62
N SER A 20 -29.40 10.54 -7.57
CA SER A 20 -30.40 11.29 -6.79
C SER A 20 -31.16 12.28 -7.68
N ASN A 21 -30.44 12.98 -8.56
CA ASN A 21 -31.03 13.93 -9.49
C ASN A 21 -31.99 13.26 -10.50
N ILE A 22 -31.63 12.10 -11.05
CA ILE A 22 -32.48 11.37 -12.01
C ILE A 22 -33.69 10.72 -11.33
N THR A 23 -33.51 10.16 -10.13
CA THR A 23 -34.56 9.43 -9.42
C THR A 23 -35.51 10.35 -8.65
N ASN A 24 -35.21 11.64 -8.57
CA ASN A 24 -35.97 12.65 -7.83
C ASN A 24 -36.17 12.29 -6.34
N VAL A 25 -35.27 11.45 -5.82
CA VAL A 25 -35.28 11.02 -4.42
C VAL A 25 -34.62 12.11 -3.59
N PRO A 26 -35.30 12.64 -2.54
CA PRO A 26 -34.73 13.66 -1.68
C PRO A 26 -33.43 13.17 -1.04
N PRO A 27 -32.39 14.01 -0.94
CA PRO A 27 -31.09 13.65 -0.35
C PRO A 27 -31.21 13.22 1.13
N ASP A 28 -32.28 13.62 1.82
CA ASP A 28 -32.60 13.21 3.19
C ASP A 28 -33.11 11.77 3.32
N THR A 29 -33.31 11.05 2.22
CA THR A 29 -33.66 9.63 2.24
C THR A 29 -32.40 8.81 2.51
N ILE A 30 -32.01 8.75 3.78
CA ILE A 30 -30.84 8.01 4.28
C ILE A 30 -30.85 6.60 3.66
N ASN A 31 -29.83 6.30 2.84
CA ASN A 31 -29.56 5.02 2.15
C ASN A 31 -30.18 4.78 0.77
N ALA A 32 -31.02 5.66 0.21
CA ALA A 32 -31.63 5.38 -1.10
C ALA A 32 -30.63 5.42 -2.27
N THR A 33 -29.60 6.26 -2.15
CA THR A 33 -28.60 6.50 -3.21
C THR A 33 -27.18 6.11 -2.82
N LYS A 34 -26.94 5.73 -1.57
CA LYS A 34 -25.59 5.48 -1.05
C LYS A 34 -24.97 4.26 -1.72
N LEU A 35 -23.84 4.45 -2.41
CA LEU A 35 -23.15 3.40 -3.13
C LEU A 35 -22.25 2.62 -2.17
N TYR A 36 -22.45 1.30 -2.12
CA TYR A 36 -21.51 0.37 -1.48
C TYR A 36 -20.13 0.37 -2.15
N GLY A 37 -20.00 0.97 -3.34
CA GLY A 37 -18.72 1.14 -4.03
C GLY A 37 -17.67 1.86 -3.18
N THR A 38 -18.06 2.89 -2.42
CA THR A 38 -17.16 3.62 -1.51
C THR A 38 -16.54 2.69 -0.47
N SER A 39 -17.34 1.81 0.17
CA SER A 39 -16.80 0.83 1.12
C SER A 39 -15.93 -0.23 0.43
N THR A 40 -16.36 -0.73 -0.73
CA THR A 40 -15.58 -1.73 -1.49
C THR A 40 -14.22 -1.19 -1.91
N PHE A 41 -14.11 0.07 -2.33
CA PHE A 41 -12.84 0.69 -2.68
C PHE A 41 -11.94 0.94 -1.46
N LYS A 42 -12.52 1.23 -0.29
CA LYS A 42 -11.78 1.28 0.98
C LYS A 42 -11.20 -0.09 1.34
N ASP A 43 -12.00 -1.14 1.25
CA ASP A 43 -11.56 -2.51 1.55
C ASP A 43 -10.46 -2.96 0.57
N ALA A 44 -10.64 -2.68 -0.73
CA ALA A 44 -9.64 -2.97 -1.75
C ALA A 44 -8.35 -2.16 -1.56
N ARG A 45 -8.44 -0.90 -1.12
CA ARG A 45 -7.26 -0.10 -0.76
C ARG A 45 -6.53 -0.72 0.42
N HIS A 46 -7.25 -1.10 1.47
CA HIS A 46 -6.67 -1.70 2.66
C HIS A 46 -5.95 -3.02 2.34
N ALA A 47 -6.59 -3.90 1.57
CA ALA A 47 -5.98 -5.15 1.12
C ALA A 47 -4.69 -4.90 0.32
N ALA A 48 -4.69 -3.90 -0.57
CA ALA A 48 -3.50 -3.54 -1.34
C ALA A 48 -2.37 -2.98 -0.45
N GLU A 49 -2.69 -2.18 0.57
CA GLU A 49 -1.71 -1.68 1.54
C GLU A 49 -1.07 -2.81 2.35
N GLU A 50 -1.89 -3.76 2.84
CA GLU A 50 -1.42 -4.94 3.56
C GLU A 50 -0.52 -5.82 2.69
N GLU A 51 -0.89 -6.01 1.43
CA GLU A 51 -0.09 -6.77 0.46
C GLU A 51 1.26 -6.09 0.18
N ILE A 52 1.28 -4.76 0.02
CA ILE A 52 2.53 -3.99 -0.13
C ILE A 52 3.41 -4.16 1.10
N TYR A 53 2.85 -4.03 2.30
CA TYR A 53 3.60 -4.19 3.55
C TYR A 53 4.18 -5.60 3.69
N THR A 54 3.38 -6.61 3.37
CA THR A 54 3.79 -8.01 3.41
C THR A 54 4.93 -8.29 2.42
N ASN A 55 4.78 -7.88 1.17
CA ASN A 55 5.80 -8.06 0.14
C ASN A 55 7.09 -7.30 0.46
N LEU A 56 6.99 -6.08 1.02
CA LEU A 56 8.14 -5.30 1.44
C LEU A 56 8.93 -6.03 2.53
N ASN A 57 8.25 -6.50 3.58
CA ASN A 57 8.91 -7.23 4.66
C ASN A 57 9.54 -8.53 4.16
N GLN A 58 8.84 -9.30 3.32
CA GLN A 58 9.42 -10.49 2.70
C GLN A 58 10.68 -10.16 1.89
N LYS A 59 10.71 -9.01 1.21
CA LYS A 59 11.90 -8.60 0.46
C LYS A 59 13.06 -8.21 1.38
N ILE A 60 12.76 -7.53 2.50
CA ILE A 60 13.76 -7.20 3.53
C ILE A 60 14.32 -8.49 4.13
N ASP A 61 13.47 -9.44 4.50
CA ASP A 61 13.87 -10.73 5.05
C ASP A 61 14.82 -11.49 4.10
N GLN A 62 14.56 -11.45 2.79
CA GLN A 62 15.46 -12.05 1.79
C GLN A 62 16.87 -11.45 1.83
N PHE A 63 17.02 -10.13 2.05
CA PHE A 63 18.34 -9.52 2.20
C PHE A 63 19.00 -9.96 3.52
N LEU A 64 18.25 -9.96 4.62
CA LEU A 64 18.79 -10.35 5.93
C LEU A 64 19.24 -11.81 5.99
N GLN A 65 18.59 -12.69 5.23
CA GLN A 65 18.99 -14.10 5.10
C GLN A 65 20.37 -14.28 4.44
N LEU A 66 20.91 -13.27 3.76
CA LEU A 66 22.26 -13.30 3.17
C LEU A 66 23.37 -13.00 4.20
N ALA A 67 23.00 -12.74 5.46
CA ALA A 67 23.95 -12.49 6.52
C ALA A 67 24.84 -13.73 6.77
N ASP A 68 26.11 -13.63 6.40
CA ASP A 68 27.14 -14.65 6.63
C ASP A 68 28.19 -14.11 7.61
N TYR A 69 27.81 -14.06 8.88
CA TYR A 69 28.69 -13.57 9.94
C TYR A 69 29.65 -14.66 10.40
N ASP A 70 30.95 -14.42 10.29
CA ASP A 70 31.95 -15.26 10.96
C ASP A 70 32.09 -14.86 12.43
N TRP A 71 31.35 -15.55 13.29
CA TRP A 71 31.38 -15.36 14.75
C TRP A 71 32.73 -15.72 15.40
N THR A 72 33.63 -16.38 14.66
CA THR A 72 34.96 -16.81 15.14
C THR A 72 36.08 -15.88 14.69
N ALA A 73 35.76 -14.87 13.88
CA ALA A 73 36.73 -13.92 13.37
C ALA A 73 37.42 -13.17 14.52
N ALA A 74 38.76 -13.18 14.50
CA ALA A 74 39.57 -12.53 15.54
C ALA A 74 39.42 -10.99 15.55
N GLN A 75 38.99 -10.39 14.43
CA GLN A 75 38.59 -8.99 14.31
C GLN A 75 37.42 -8.84 13.33
N GLY A 76 36.57 -7.83 13.56
CA GLY A 76 35.51 -7.46 12.62
C GLY A 76 36.08 -6.90 11.33
N GLY A 77 35.52 -7.32 10.19
CA GLY A 77 35.86 -6.75 8.88
C GLY A 77 35.56 -5.25 8.84
N GLY A 78 36.50 -4.43 8.38
CA GLY A 78 36.35 -2.97 8.30
C GLY A 78 35.43 -2.48 7.17
N GLN A 79 34.70 -3.38 6.51
CA GLN A 79 33.82 -3.09 5.38
C GLN A 79 32.35 -3.32 5.78
N ALA A 80 31.46 -2.47 5.27
CA ALA A 80 30.02 -2.66 5.45
C ALA A 80 29.57 -3.97 4.78
N SER A 81 28.58 -4.64 5.36
CA SER A 81 28.03 -5.86 4.77
C SER A 81 27.37 -5.56 3.43
N ASP A 82 27.74 -6.30 2.38
CA ASP A 82 27.23 -6.08 1.02
C ASP A 82 25.69 -6.16 0.98
N TYR A 83 25.10 -7.15 1.68
CA TYR A 83 23.65 -7.31 1.75
C TYR A 83 22.93 -6.11 2.39
N LEU A 84 23.56 -5.42 3.34
CA LEU A 84 23.00 -4.20 3.96
C LEU A 84 23.10 -3.01 3.00
N SER A 85 24.20 -2.93 2.24
CA SER A 85 24.37 -1.90 1.21
C SER A 85 23.32 -2.05 0.11
N ASP A 86 23.07 -3.28 -0.33
CA ASP A 86 22.05 -3.60 -1.33
C ASP A 86 20.62 -3.36 -0.79
N LEU A 87 20.37 -3.71 0.48
CA LEU A 87 19.10 -3.40 1.15
C LEU A 87 18.83 -1.89 1.18
N ILE A 88 19.83 -1.08 1.55
CA ILE A 88 19.72 0.38 1.55
C ILE A 88 19.45 0.89 0.13
N ALA A 89 20.18 0.40 -0.87
CA ALA A 89 19.97 0.79 -2.27
C ALA A 89 18.55 0.43 -2.76
N PHE A 90 18.03 -0.74 -2.37
CA PHE A 90 16.67 -1.15 -2.65
C PHE A 90 15.64 -0.22 -2.00
N LEU A 91 15.79 0.09 -0.70
CA LEU A 91 14.86 0.99 0.00
C LEU A 91 14.91 2.40 -0.58
N CYS A 92 16.10 2.93 -0.87
CA CYS A 92 16.25 4.23 -1.51
C CYS A 92 15.60 4.26 -2.89
N SER A 93 15.79 3.24 -3.74
CA SER A 93 15.17 3.22 -5.07
C SER A 93 13.65 3.03 -5.03
N THR A 94 13.13 2.33 -4.02
CA THR A 94 11.69 2.05 -3.88
C THR A 94 10.93 3.24 -3.29
N PHE A 95 11.54 4.01 -2.38
CA PHE A 95 10.91 5.12 -1.67
C PHE A 95 11.42 6.51 -2.07
N ALA A 96 12.42 6.62 -2.95
CA ALA A 96 12.82 7.91 -3.49
C ALA A 96 11.64 8.52 -4.25
N VAL A 97 11.19 9.66 -3.74
CA VAL A 97 10.20 10.55 -4.35
C VAL A 97 10.88 11.47 -5.34
#